data_AF-A0AAW4CMD5-F1
#
_entry.id   AF-A0AAW4CMD5-F1
#
_cell.length_a   1.000
_cell.length_b   1.000
_cell.length_c   1.000
_cell.angle_alpha   90.00
_cell.angle_beta   90.00
_cell.angle_gamma   90.00
#
_symmetry.space_group_name_H-M   'P 1'
#
loop_
_entity.id
_entity.type
_entity.pdbx_description
1 polymer ?
#
loop_
_entity_poly.entity_id
_entity_poly.type
_entity_poly.pdbx_seq_one_letter_code
_entity_poly.pdbx_strand_id
1 'polypeptide(L)'
;ENIRQRTDQLRTVAALANVGQAGQALGVLGEKVIEHGAPAEHAAERWLALAPGDRDVTAVFASGREARATINEEIQKGLAAEGTLRGEAVQLAVYERVNLTREELRYPSSYRAGQTIEVGRGGAPDLGLRAGRFDILKVQANGRIEISDGRRRFRIDPQRITPGERRDQIALTERKDIALREGDRIRWTANDKERGLHNAALARILGVDATGVTVETAGCEKLTLAPGDPMLSRLDLAYALNMHMAQGITTDRAITVMSSYERNLSNQRL
;
A
#
# COMPACT_ATOMS: atom_id res chain seq x y z
N GLU A 1 -26.77 -6.77 17.48
CA GLU A 1 -26.51 -5.43 18.02
C GLU A 1 -25.21 -4.90 17.40
N ASN A 2 -25.18 -3.67 16.87
CA ASN A 2 -24.01 -3.12 16.17
C ASN A 2 -23.02 -2.54 17.19
N ILE A 3 -21.98 -3.31 17.51
CA ILE A 3 -21.00 -3.02 18.58
C ILE A 3 -19.97 -1.94 18.15
N ARG A 4 -19.90 -1.59 16.86
CA ARG A 4 -18.87 -0.67 16.33
C ARG A 4 -19.26 0.80 16.37
N GLN A 5 -20.57 1.11 16.35
CA GLN A 5 -21.07 2.48 16.25
C GLN A 5 -21.65 2.93 17.60
N ARG A 6 -20.83 3.68 18.35
CA ARG A 6 -21.14 4.10 19.72
C ARG A 6 -22.14 5.26 19.81
N THR A 7 -22.33 6.03 18.74
CA THR A 7 -23.26 7.19 18.72
C THR A 7 -24.44 6.95 17.80
N ASP A 8 -25.60 7.52 18.13
CA ASP A 8 -26.81 7.40 17.32
C ASP A 8 -26.63 8.03 15.94
N GLN A 9 -25.85 9.11 15.83
CA GLN A 9 -25.46 9.70 14.55
C GLN A 9 -24.76 8.66 13.64
N LEU A 10 -23.77 7.93 14.16
CA LEU A 10 -23.03 6.94 13.37
C LEU A 10 -23.87 5.71 13.02
N ARG A 11 -24.81 5.32 13.88
CA ARG A 11 -25.79 4.26 13.58
C ARG A 11 -26.69 4.67 12.41
N THR A 12 -27.17 5.92 12.40
CA THR A 12 -27.97 6.45 11.30
C THR A 12 -27.17 6.53 9.99
N VAL A 13 -25.94 7.05 10.03
CA VAL A 13 -25.04 7.09 8.87
C VAL A 13 -24.86 5.69 8.28
N ALA A 14 -24.62 4.68 9.12
CA ALA A 14 -24.43 3.32 8.65
C ALA A 14 -25.72 2.68 8.11
N ALA A 15 -26.87 2.93 8.74
CA ALA A 15 -28.15 2.47 8.24
C ALA A 15 -28.43 3.02 6.84
N LEU A 16 -28.23 4.33 6.64
CA LEU A 16 -28.38 5.01 5.35
C LEU A 16 -27.40 4.47 4.30
N ALA A 17 -26.12 4.31 4.66
CA ALA A 17 -25.11 3.75 3.77
C ALA A 17 -25.45 2.30 3.33
N ASN A 18 -25.96 1.46 4.24
CA ASN A 18 -26.32 0.07 3.95
C ASN A 18 -27.47 -0.06 2.94
N VAL A 19 -28.41 0.89 2.93
CA VAL A 19 -29.52 0.93 1.95
C VAL A 19 -29.18 1.77 0.71
N GLY A 20 -27.91 2.11 0.53
CA GLY A 20 -27.41 2.85 -0.63
C GLY A 20 -27.68 4.36 -0.58
N GLN A 21 -28.22 4.94 0.48
CA GLN A 21 -28.52 6.37 0.56
C GLN A 21 -27.28 7.20 0.95
N ALA A 22 -26.22 7.12 0.13
CA ALA A 22 -24.91 7.72 0.42
C ALA A 22 -24.98 9.25 0.63
N GLY A 23 -25.73 9.98 -0.20
CA GLY A 23 -25.90 11.43 -0.05
C GLY A 23 -26.56 11.82 1.28
N GLN A 24 -27.55 11.05 1.74
CA GLN A 24 -28.19 11.28 3.04
C GLN A 24 -27.23 10.92 4.18
N ALA A 25 -26.46 9.84 4.05
CA ALA A 25 -25.45 9.45 5.03
C ALA A 25 -24.38 10.54 5.20
N LEU A 26 -23.91 11.15 4.10
CA LEU A 26 -23.01 12.31 4.14
C LEU A 26 -23.70 13.55 4.76
N GLY A 27 -24.97 13.80 4.42
CA GLY A 27 -25.75 14.87 5.05
C GLY A 27 -25.85 14.74 6.57
N VAL A 28 -26.01 13.52 7.09
CA VAL A 28 -26.03 13.26 8.54
C VAL A 28 -24.66 13.49 9.19
N LEU A 29 -23.56 13.31 8.46
CA LEU A 29 -22.22 13.64 8.95
C LEU A 29 -21.99 15.16 9.06
N GLY A 30 -22.70 15.97 8.28
CA GLY A 30 -22.71 17.43 8.38
C GLY A 30 -21.31 18.04 8.21
N GLU A 31 -20.91 18.89 9.15
CA GLU A 31 -19.60 19.58 9.15
C GLU A 31 -18.38 18.65 9.16
N LYS A 32 -18.57 17.34 9.38
CA LYS A 32 -17.51 16.33 9.27
C LYS A 32 -17.18 15.97 7.82
N VAL A 33 -17.98 16.40 6.85
CA VAL A 33 -17.72 16.26 5.42
C VAL A 33 -17.15 17.57 4.90
N ILE A 34 -15.95 17.51 4.34
CA ILE A 34 -15.22 18.68 3.86
C ILE A 34 -14.81 18.41 2.42
N GLU A 35 -15.24 19.29 1.51
CA GLU A 35 -14.75 19.32 0.14
C GLU A 35 -13.48 20.17 0.08
N HIS A 36 -12.44 19.66 -0.57
CA HIS A 36 -11.16 20.34 -0.67
C HIS A 36 -10.52 20.05 -2.03
N GLY A 37 -9.81 21.03 -2.61
CA GLY A 37 -9.11 20.84 -3.88
C GLY A 37 -7.91 19.89 -3.80
N ALA A 38 -7.36 19.75 -2.59
CA ALA A 38 -6.21 18.90 -2.24
C ALA A 38 -6.59 18.06 -1.00
N PRO A 39 -7.49 17.06 -1.13
CA PRO A 39 -8.10 16.42 0.03
C PRO A 39 -7.13 15.49 0.78
N ALA A 40 -6.10 14.98 0.12
CA ALA A 40 -5.07 14.14 0.72
C ALA A 40 -4.15 14.95 1.64
N GLU A 41 -3.66 16.09 1.15
CA GLU A 41 -2.85 17.05 1.89
C GLU A 41 -3.61 17.59 3.10
N HIS A 42 -4.86 18.01 2.89
CA HIS A 42 -5.70 18.50 3.98
C HIS A 42 -5.94 17.44 5.07
N ALA A 43 -6.10 16.17 4.69
CA ALA A 43 -6.22 15.08 5.65
C ALA A 43 -4.94 14.86 6.46
N ALA A 44 -3.77 14.95 5.82
CA ALA A 44 -2.48 14.88 6.50
C ALA A 44 -2.32 16.03 7.51
N GLU A 45 -2.60 17.28 7.10
CA GLU A 45 -2.60 18.46 7.98
C GLU A 45 -3.52 18.27 9.20
N ARG A 46 -4.76 17.82 8.95
CA ARG A 46 -5.75 17.57 10.00
C ARG A 46 -5.29 16.51 10.99
N TRP A 47 -4.63 15.46 10.51
CA TRP A 47 -4.08 14.41 11.36
C TRP A 47 -2.86 14.91 12.15
N LEU A 48 -1.97 15.68 11.53
CA LEU A 48 -0.82 16.31 12.19
C LEU A 48 -1.24 17.36 13.23
N ALA A 49 -2.37 18.04 13.04
CA ALA A 49 -2.88 19.00 14.03
C ALA A 49 -3.41 18.33 15.33
N LEU A 50 -3.60 17.01 15.34
CA LEU A 50 -4.01 16.27 16.52
C LEU A 50 -2.87 16.18 17.54
N ALA A 51 -3.22 16.13 18.83
CA ALA A 51 -2.25 15.80 19.88
C ALA A 51 -1.74 14.34 19.72
N PRO A 52 -0.53 14.01 20.19
CA PRO A 52 0.06 12.67 20.03
C PRO A 52 -0.85 11.51 20.47
N GLY A 53 -1.57 11.65 21.59
CA GLY A 53 -2.50 10.60 22.05
C GLY A 53 -3.73 10.44 21.14
N ASP A 54 -4.23 11.52 20.54
CA ASP A 54 -5.35 11.47 19.60
C ASP A 54 -4.94 10.87 18.26
N ARG A 55 -3.68 11.08 17.85
CA ARG A 55 -3.08 10.48 16.65
C ARG A 55 -3.03 8.95 16.74
N ASP A 56 -2.79 8.39 17.92
CA ASP A 56 -2.71 6.93 18.14
C ASP A 56 -4.07 6.23 17.97
N VAL A 57 -5.17 6.93 18.29
CA VAL A 57 -6.55 6.41 18.17
C VAL A 57 -7.28 6.91 16.92
N THR A 58 -6.61 7.66 16.04
CA THR A 58 -7.16 8.16 14.77
C THR A 58 -6.53 7.45 13.58
N ALA A 59 -7.29 6.58 12.92
CA ALA A 59 -6.88 5.99 11.66
C ALA A 59 -7.12 6.94 10.48
N VAL A 60 -6.27 6.89 9.45
CA VAL A 60 -6.51 7.57 8.18
C VAL A 60 -6.79 6.54 7.10
N PHE A 61 -7.89 6.70 6.37
CA PHE A 61 -8.27 5.82 5.26
C PHE A 61 -8.30 6.61 3.96
N ALA A 62 -7.74 6.02 2.91
CA ALA A 62 -7.82 6.56 1.56
C ALA A 62 -8.36 5.48 0.61
N SER A 63 -9.19 5.88 -0.35
CA SER A 63 -9.69 5.03 -1.42
C SER A 63 -8.58 4.76 -2.42
N GLY A 64 -7.89 5.83 -2.87
CA GLY A 64 -6.86 5.77 -3.90
C GLY A 64 -5.47 5.45 -3.42
N ARG A 65 -4.69 4.80 -4.30
CA ARG A 65 -3.24 4.64 -4.14
C ARG A 65 -2.52 6.00 -4.06
N GLU A 66 -2.90 6.94 -4.94
CA GLU A 66 -2.30 8.26 -5.02
C GLU A 66 -2.56 9.07 -3.74
N ALA A 67 -3.82 9.25 -3.36
CA ALA A 67 -4.18 9.93 -2.11
C ALA A 67 -3.49 9.30 -0.89
N ARG A 68 -3.43 7.97 -0.80
CA ARG A 68 -2.71 7.27 0.28
C ARG A 68 -1.21 7.58 0.26
N ALA A 69 -0.58 7.61 -0.91
CA ALA A 69 0.84 7.92 -1.04
C ALA A 69 1.11 9.36 -0.58
N THR A 70 0.31 10.33 -1.03
CA THR A 70 0.39 11.73 -0.60
C THR A 70 0.22 11.85 0.92
N ILE A 71 -0.82 11.25 1.51
CA ILE A 71 -1.04 11.32 2.96
C ILE A 71 0.15 10.73 3.73
N ASN A 72 0.65 9.57 3.31
CA ASN A 72 1.80 8.92 3.95
C ASN A 72 3.03 9.82 3.93
N GLU A 73 3.33 10.43 2.78
CA GLU A 73 4.47 11.30 2.59
C GLU A 73 4.35 12.58 3.42
N GLU A 74 3.20 13.25 3.38
CA GLU A 74 2.98 14.51 4.10
C GLU A 74 2.95 14.31 5.62
N ILE A 75 2.35 13.22 6.11
CA ILE A 75 2.41 12.87 7.54
C ILE A 75 3.85 12.59 7.95
N GLN A 76 4.61 11.80 7.18
CA GLN A 76 6.00 11.51 7.52
C GLN A 76 6.85 12.79 7.55
N LYS A 77 6.71 13.67 6.55
CA LYS A 77 7.38 14.97 6.51
C LYS A 77 7.05 15.81 7.74
N GLY A 78 5.78 15.91 8.09
CA GLY A 78 5.32 16.65 9.27
C GLY A 78 5.90 16.09 10.57
N LEU A 79 5.83 14.77 10.77
CA LEU A 79 6.39 14.09 11.96
C LEU A 79 7.92 14.21 12.04
N ALA A 80 8.63 14.25 10.92
CA ALA A 80 10.06 14.51 10.89
C ALA A 80 10.38 15.97 11.23
N ALA A 81 9.60 16.93 10.73
CA ALA A 81 9.80 18.35 10.98
C ALA A 81 9.57 18.73 12.46
N GLU A 82 8.60 18.11 13.14
CA GLU A 82 8.35 18.32 14.57
C GLU A 82 9.29 17.49 15.50
N GLY A 83 10.13 16.61 14.93
CA GLY A 83 11.10 15.80 15.68
C GLY A 83 10.57 14.50 16.29
N THR A 84 9.33 14.11 15.97
CA THR A 84 8.75 12.81 16.39
C THR A 84 9.46 11.64 15.72
N LEU A 85 9.82 11.79 14.44
CA LEU A 85 10.69 10.83 13.75
C LEU A 85 12.16 11.20 13.98
N ARG A 86 12.95 10.21 14.39
CA ARG A 86 14.33 10.40 14.82
C ARG A 86 15.32 9.89 13.78
N GLY A 87 16.54 10.42 13.84
CA GLY A 87 17.66 10.03 12.97
C GLY A 87 17.54 10.50 11.53
N GLU A 88 18.53 10.14 10.72
CA GLU A 88 18.54 10.40 9.28
C GLU A 88 17.61 9.42 8.54
N ALA A 89 17.07 9.88 7.41
CA ALA A 89 16.28 9.02 6.55
C ALA A 89 17.18 8.07 5.77
N VAL A 90 16.85 6.77 5.78
CA VAL A 90 17.43 5.79 4.86
C VAL A 90 16.49 5.58 3.69
N GLN A 91 17.03 5.71 2.48
CA GLN A 91 16.29 5.50 1.25
C GLN A 91 16.23 4.01 0.93
N LEU A 92 15.02 3.49 0.75
CA LEU A 92 14.76 2.12 0.34
C LEU A 92 13.99 2.09 -0.98
N ALA A 93 14.41 1.21 -1.88
CA ALA A 93 13.64 0.85 -3.06
C ALA A 93 12.65 -0.26 -2.70
N VAL A 94 11.36 0.08 -2.69
CA VAL A 94 10.25 -0.85 -2.50
C VAL A 94 9.53 -1.11 -3.81
N TYR A 95 8.79 -2.22 -3.87
CA TYR A 95 8.13 -2.67 -5.09
C TYR A 95 6.65 -2.87 -4.84
N GLU A 96 5.85 -2.07 -5.53
CA GLU A 96 4.42 -2.07 -5.37
C GLU A 96 3.76 -2.86 -6.48
N ARG A 97 2.91 -3.83 -6.12
CA ARG A 97 2.18 -4.62 -7.11
C ARG A 97 1.20 -3.76 -7.91
N VAL A 98 1.26 -3.92 -9.23
CA VAL A 98 0.25 -3.44 -10.17
C VAL A 98 -0.91 -4.42 -10.17
N ASN A 99 -2.13 -3.91 -9.97
CA ASN A 99 -3.33 -4.74 -9.89
C ASN A 99 -3.76 -5.16 -11.29
N LEU A 100 -3.17 -6.26 -11.78
CA LEU A 100 -3.56 -6.91 -13.00
C LEU A 100 -3.99 -8.34 -12.71
N THR A 101 -5.03 -8.77 -13.41
CA THR A 101 -5.38 -10.18 -13.55
C THR A 101 -4.30 -10.91 -14.34
N ARG A 102 -4.24 -12.23 -14.17
CA ARG A 102 -3.32 -13.07 -14.94
C ARG A 102 -3.57 -12.99 -16.44
N GLU A 103 -4.82 -12.82 -16.85
CA GLU A 103 -5.17 -12.66 -18.26
C GLU A 103 -4.64 -11.34 -18.80
N GLU A 104 -4.77 -10.24 -18.05
CA GLU A 104 -4.20 -8.95 -18.45
C GLU A 104 -2.67 -9.00 -18.60
N LEU A 105 -1.97 -9.78 -17.78
CA LEU A 105 -0.51 -10.00 -17.94
C LEU A 105 -0.15 -10.66 -19.29
N ARG A 106 -1.08 -11.28 -20.01
CA ARG A 106 -0.79 -11.86 -21.34
C ARG A 106 -0.68 -10.82 -22.44
N TYR A 107 -1.10 -9.59 -22.19
CA TYR A 107 -1.12 -8.52 -23.18
C TYR A 107 0.11 -7.62 -23.09
N PRO A 108 0.81 -7.36 -24.20
CA PRO A 108 1.98 -6.47 -24.21
C PRO A 108 1.69 -5.05 -23.70
N SER A 109 0.46 -4.56 -23.89
CA SER A 109 0.01 -3.23 -23.43
C SER A 109 -0.02 -3.06 -21.91
N SER A 110 0.03 -4.17 -21.16
CA SER A 110 0.06 -4.16 -19.70
C SER A 110 1.44 -3.80 -19.13
N TYR A 111 2.49 -3.86 -19.96
CA TYR A 111 3.87 -3.66 -19.55
C TYR A 111 4.39 -2.31 -20.01
N ARG A 112 5.23 -1.69 -19.18
CA ARG A 112 5.91 -0.42 -19.47
C ARG A 112 7.36 -0.47 -19.02
N ALA A 113 8.22 0.27 -19.73
CA ALA A 113 9.60 0.45 -19.30
C ALA A 113 9.65 1.10 -17.90
N GLY A 114 10.58 0.64 -17.06
CA GLY A 114 10.72 1.11 -15.67
C GLY A 114 9.91 0.30 -14.64
N GLN A 115 8.98 -0.55 -15.08
CA GLN A 115 8.34 -1.54 -14.21
C GLN A 115 9.25 -2.76 -14.02
N THR A 116 8.91 -3.64 -13.07
CA THR A 116 9.62 -4.91 -12.88
C THR A 116 8.67 -6.10 -12.79
N ILE A 117 9.13 -7.24 -13.27
CA ILE A 117 8.46 -8.54 -13.13
C ILE A 117 9.07 -9.25 -11.92
N GLU A 118 8.25 -9.52 -10.92
CA GLU A 118 8.64 -10.36 -9.78
C GLU A 118 8.14 -11.78 -10.01
N VAL A 119 9.09 -12.72 -10.02
CA VAL A 119 8.84 -14.15 -10.20
C VAL A 119 9.05 -14.86 -8.87
N GLY A 120 7.99 -15.50 -8.38
CA GLY A 120 7.96 -16.20 -7.10
C GLY A 120 8.78 -17.51 -7.08
N ARG A 121 8.83 -18.14 -5.90
CA ARG A 121 9.46 -19.45 -5.71
C ARG A 121 8.81 -20.47 -6.67
N GLY A 122 9.62 -21.17 -7.45
CA GLY A 122 9.16 -22.08 -8.52
C GLY A 122 9.44 -21.56 -9.94
N GLY A 123 9.72 -20.25 -10.09
CA GLY A 123 9.99 -19.65 -11.39
C GLY A 123 8.72 -19.43 -12.22
N ALA A 124 8.89 -19.10 -13.49
CA ALA A 124 7.85 -19.06 -14.51
C ALA A 124 8.34 -19.87 -15.73
N PRO A 125 8.21 -21.21 -15.70
CA PRO A 125 8.77 -22.08 -16.74
C PRO A 125 8.19 -21.83 -18.13
N ASP A 126 6.93 -21.42 -18.20
CA ASP A 126 6.22 -21.01 -19.41
C ASP A 126 6.89 -19.82 -20.11
N LEU A 127 7.50 -18.91 -19.32
CA LEU A 127 8.32 -17.81 -19.78
C LEU A 127 9.83 -18.10 -19.79
N GLY A 128 10.25 -19.26 -19.30
CA GLY A 128 11.67 -19.61 -19.13
C GLY A 128 12.39 -18.79 -18.04
N LEU A 129 11.64 -18.21 -17.08
CA LEU A 129 12.21 -17.41 -16.00
C LEU A 129 12.40 -18.22 -14.73
N ARG A 130 13.50 -17.94 -14.03
CA ARG A 130 13.71 -18.42 -12.65
C ARG A 130 13.09 -17.44 -11.67
N ALA A 131 12.97 -17.87 -10.41
CA ALA A 131 12.58 -16.97 -9.32
C ALA A 131 13.56 -15.79 -9.25
N GLY A 132 13.02 -14.59 -9.05
CA GLY A 132 13.81 -13.36 -9.07
C GLY A 132 13.02 -12.16 -9.55
N ARG A 133 13.68 -11.01 -9.60
CA ARG A 133 13.11 -9.76 -10.10
C ARG A 133 13.79 -9.40 -11.42
N PHE A 134 13.00 -8.95 -12.39
CA PHE A 134 13.48 -8.58 -13.72
C PHE A 134 12.97 -7.19 -14.10
N ASP A 135 13.87 -6.27 -14.41
CA ASP A 135 13.53 -4.92 -14.88
C ASP A 135 13.00 -4.97 -16.31
N ILE A 136 11.89 -4.29 -16.58
CA ILE A 136 11.36 -4.14 -17.92
C ILE A 136 12.08 -2.98 -18.61
N LEU A 137 12.80 -3.30 -19.68
CA LEU A 137 13.56 -2.32 -20.45
C LEU A 137 12.71 -1.74 -21.57
N LYS A 138 11.96 -2.58 -22.29
CA LYS A 138 11.21 -2.17 -23.47
C LYS A 138 10.14 -3.18 -23.88
N VAL A 139 9.01 -2.69 -24.36
CA VAL A 139 8.03 -3.47 -25.15
C VAL A 139 8.40 -3.36 -26.63
N GLN A 140 8.67 -4.49 -27.28
CA GLN A 140 9.06 -4.53 -28.68
C GLN A 140 7.83 -4.42 -29.59
N ALA A 141 8.03 -3.97 -30.84
CA ALA A 141 6.94 -3.80 -31.80
C ALA A 141 6.19 -5.12 -32.12
N ASN A 142 6.86 -6.27 -31.94
CA ASN A 142 6.26 -7.60 -32.10
C ASN A 142 5.58 -8.14 -30.82
N GLY A 143 5.41 -7.30 -29.78
CA GLY A 143 4.74 -7.67 -28.53
C GLY A 143 5.63 -8.38 -27.50
N ARG A 144 6.88 -8.74 -27.83
CA ARG A 144 7.81 -9.32 -26.85
C ARG A 144 8.31 -8.28 -25.86
N ILE A 145 8.52 -8.68 -24.61
CA ILE A 145 9.01 -7.80 -23.55
C ILE A 145 10.49 -8.07 -23.33
N GLU A 146 11.32 -7.05 -23.49
CA GLU A 146 12.74 -7.10 -23.14
C GLU A 146 12.90 -6.80 -21.65
N ILE A 147 13.51 -7.73 -20.93
CA ILE A 147 13.71 -7.67 -19.48
C ILE A 147 15.17 -7.92 -19.10
N SER A 148 15.58 -7.51 -17.89
CA SER A 148 16.93 -7.77 -17.37
C SER A 148 16.91 -8.19 -15.91
N ASP A 149 17.78 -9.15 -15.55
CA ASP A 149 18.06 -9.51 -14.14
C ASP A 149 19.22 -8.69 -13.54
N GLY A 150 19.58 -7.58 -14.18
CA GLY A 150 20.75 -6.76 -13.86
C GLY A 150 22.09 -7.28 -14.41
N ARG A 151 22.14 -8.50 -14.92
CA ARG A 151 23.36 -9.10 -15.52
C ARG A 151 23.17 -9.47 -16.97
N ARG A 152 22.00 -9.99 -17.32
CA ARG A 152 21.63 -10.52 -18.62
C ARG A 152 20.35 -9.85 -19.07
N ARG A 153 20.15 -9.84 -20.39
CA ARG A 153 18.91 -9.40 -21.03
C ARG A 153 18.22 -10.60 -21.64
N PHE A 154 16.91 -10.63 -21.49
CA PHE A 154 16.04 -11.70 -21.97
C PHE A 154 14.89 -11.08 -22.75
N ARG A 155 14.27 -11.87 -23.60
CA ARG A 155 12.98 -11.52 -24.20
C ARG A 155 11.97 -12.57 -23.82
N ILE A 156 10.87 -12.14 -23.25
CA ILE A 156 9.73 -13.00 -22.95
C ILE A 156 8.59 -12.68 -23.90
N ASP A 157 7.77 -13.69 -24.14
CA ASP A 157 6.51 -13.55 -24.86
C ASP A 157 5.37 -13.68 -23.84
N PRO A 158 4.67 -12.58 -23.50
CA PRO A 158 3.63 -12.61 -22.49
C PRO A 158 2.45 -13.52 -22.88
N GLN A 159 2.26 -13.80 -24.18
CA GLN A 159 1.21 -14.72 -24.63
C GLN A 159 1.45 -16.17 -24.19
N ARG A 160 2.69 -16.52 -23.85
CA ARG A 160 3.06 -17.84 -23.31
C ARG A 160 2.62 -18.05 -21.86
N ILE A 161 2.22 -16.99 -21.13
CA ILE A 161 1.71 -17.14 -19.78
C ILE A 161 0.47 -18.04 -19.82
N THR A 162 0.52 -19.15 -19.09
CA THR A 162 -0.55 -20.15 -19.10
C THR A 162 -1.85 -19.57 -18.54
N PRO A 163 -2.98 -19.61 -19.28
CA PRO A 163 -4.26 -19.12 -18.79
C PRO A 163 -4.84 -20.05 -17.71
N GLY A 164 -5.63 -19.51 -16.79
CA GLY A 164 -6.37 -20.29 -15.79
C GLY A 164 -5.53 -20.97 -14.69
N GLU A 165 -4.20 -20.93 -14.76
CA GLU A 165 -3.34 -21.43 -13.70
C GLU A 165 -3.40 -20.51 -12.45
N ARG A 166 -3.75 -21.08 -11.29
CA ARG A 166 -3.93 -20.32 -10.03
C ARG A 166 -2.64 -19.97 -9.29
N ARG A 167 -1.47 -20.38 -9.79
CA ARG A 167 -0.20 -20.08 -9.11
C ARG A 167 0.18 -18.62 -9.39
N ASP A 168 0.17 -17.77 -8.37
CA ASP A 168 0.67 -16.38 -8.40
C ASP A 168 2.21 -16.32 -8.55
N GLN A 169 2.73 -16.94 -9.60
CA GLN A 169 4.17 -17.04 -9.86
C GLN A 169 4.76 -15.76 -10.46
N ILE A 170 3.92 -14.90 -11.05
CA ILE A 170 4.36 -13.67 -11.73
C ILE A 170 3.53 -12.50 -11.20
N ALA A 171 4.21 -11.43 -10.82
CA ALA A 171 3.59 -10.15 -10.50
C ALA A 171 4.28 -9.04 -11.28
N LEU A 172 3.50 -8.12 -11.84
CA LEU A 172 4.02 -6.84 -12.32
C LEU A 172 4.09 -5.87 -11.14
N THR A 173 5.20 -5.17 -11.01
CA THR A 173 5.43 -4.22 -9.92
C THR A 173 6.04 -2.93 -10.43
N GLU A 174 5.84 -1.87 -9.67
CA GLU A 174 6.47 -0.57 -9.88
C GLU A 174 7.46 -0.32 -8.75
N ARG A 175 8.68 0.11 -9.11
CA ARG A 175 9.66 0.55 -8.12
C ARG A 175 9.24 1.92 -7.59
N LYS A 176 9.26 2.05 -6.27
CA LYS A 176 9.02 3.28 -5.54
C LYS A 176 10.16 3.44 -4.55
N ASP A 177 10.77 4.62 -4.49
CA ASP A 177 11.73 4.92 -3.44
C ASP A 177 10.98 5.55 -2.26
N ILE A 178 11.28 5.10 -1.04
CA ILE A 178 10.73 5.64 0.20
C ILE A 178 11.85 5.98 1.17
N ALA A 179 11.64 7.00 1.98
CA ALA A 179 12.47 7.29 3.13
C ALA A 179 11.94 6.49 4.35
N LEU A 180 12.83 5.84 5.10
CA LEU A 180 12.52 5.31 6.43
C LEU A 180 13.33 6.04 7.51
N ARG A 181 12.69 6.29 8.65
CA ARG A 181 13.22 6.91 9.86
C ARG A 181 12.83 6.10 11.09
N GLU A 182 13.56 6.30 12.18
CA GLU A 182 13.15 5.75 13.48
C GLU A 182 11.81 6.35 13.91
N GLY A 183 10.86 5.49 14.30
CA GLY A 183 9.50 5.87 14.67
C GLY A 183 8.48 5.71 13.55
N ASP A 184 8.90 5.44 12.31
CA ASP A 184 7.97 5.25 11.20
C ASP A 184 7.00 4.08 11.43
N ARG A 185 5.78 4.25 10.92
CA ARG A 185 4.80 3.16 10.82
C ARG A 185 4.82 2.61 9.40
N ILE A 186 5.02 1.30 9.29
CA ILE A 186 5.05 0.59 8.01
C ILE A 186 4.01 -0.53 7.98
N ARG A 187 3.76 -1.04 6.78
CA ARG A 187 2.96 -2.23 6.53
C ARG A 187 3.68 -3.15 5.58
N TRP A 188 3.69 -4.44 5.86
CA TRP A 188 4.23 -5.44 4.94
C TRP A 188 3.35 -5.57 3.70
N THR A 189 3.98 -5.69 2.54
CA THR A 189 3.30 -5.95 1.25
C THR A 189 3.46 -7.38 0.77
N ALA A 190 4.17 -8.22 1.53
CA ALA A 190 4.36 -9.63 1.28
C ALA A 190 4.38 -10.43 2.59
N ASN A 191 4.32 -11.76 2.47
CA ASN A 191 4.47 -12.66 3.60
C ASN A 191 5.91 -13.16 3.73
N ASP A 192 6.37 -13.27 4.96
CA ASP A 192 7.50 -14.08 5.39
C ASP A 192 7.07 -14.92 6.60
N LYS A 193 6.60 -16.14 6.31
CA LYS A 193 6.02 -17.02 7.33
C LYS A 193 7.05 -17.53 8.33
N GLU A 194 8.31 -17.66 7.92
CA GLU A 194 9.38 -18.18 8.78
C GLU A 194 9.68 -17.18 9.91
N ARG A 195 9.49 -15.89 9.64
CA ARG A 195 9.72 -14.79 10.59
C ARG A 195 8.46 -14.14 11.14
N GLY A 196 7.28 -14.74 10.90
CA GLY A 196 5.99 -14.21 11.39
C GLY A 196 5.56 -12.88 10.76
N LEU A 197 6.14 -12.48 9.61
CA LEU A 197 5.77 -11.25 8.94
C LEU A 197 4.61 -11.52 7.97
N HIS A 198 3.45 -10.95 8.26
CA HIS A 198 2.25 -11.18 7.49
C HIS A 198 1.92 -10.00 6.59
N ASN A 199 1.54 -10.27 5.34
CA ASN A 199 1.08 -9.26 4.41
C ASN A 199 -0.06 -8.45 5.05
N ALA A 200 -0.02 -7.14 4.87
CA ALA A 200 -0.91 -6.15 5.47
C ALA A 200 -0.80 -5.96 6.99
N ALA A 201 0.04 -6.72 7.71
CA ALA A 201 0.32 -6.44 9.11
C ALA A 201 1.17 -5.16 9.25
N LEU A 202 0.90 -4.42 10.32
CA LEU A 202 1.62 -3.21 10.67
C LEU A 202 2.91 -3.55 11.44
N ALA A 203 3.89 -2.66 11.33
CA ALA A 203 5.09 -2.67 12.14
C ALA A 203 5.58 -1.23 12.38
N ARG A 204 6.40 -1.05 13.42
CA ARG A 204 7.05 0.22 13.75
C ARG A 204 8.55 0.10 13.56
N ILE A 205 9.18 1.09 12.94
CA ILE A 205 10.63 1.17 12.86
C ILE A 205 11.18 1.60 14.22
N LEU A 206 11.99 0.76 14.84
CA LEU A 206 12.67 1.03 16.12
C LEU A 206 14.04 1.65 15.94
N GLY A 207 14.66 1.47 14.79
CA GLY A 207 15.99 2.00 14.50
C GLY A 207 16.44 1.64 13.09
N VAL A 208 17.30 2.49 12.54
CA VAL A 208 17.96 2.23 11.26
C VAL A 208 19.44 2.57 11.42
N ASP A 209 20.30 1.59 11.19
CA ASP A 209 21.75 1.74 11.32
C ASP A 209 22.51 0.87 10.30
N ALA A 210 23.83 0.80 10.42
CA ALA A 210 24.68 0.02 9.52
C ALA A 210 24.42 -1.50 9.56
N THR A 211 23.84 -2.00 10.66
CA THR A 211 23.47 -3.42 10.83
C THR A 211 22.13 -3.76 10.19
N GLY A 212 21.30 -2.75 9.87
CA GLY A 212 20.03 -2.93 9.17
C GLY A 212 18.89 -2.05 9.71
N VAL A 213 17.67 -2.54 9.50
CA VAL A 213 16.43 -1.90 9.98
C VAL A 213 15.84 -2.76 11.08
N THR A 214 15.73 -2.23 12.29
CA THR A 214 15.05 -2.91 13.40
C THR A 214 13.58 -2.48 13.43
N VAL A 215 12.69 -3.46 13.51
CA VAL A 215 11.24 -3.27 13.54
C VAL A 215 10.62 -3.94 14.76
N GLU A 216 9.54 -3.35 15.25
CA GLU A 216 8.59 -3.97 16.15
C GLU A 216 7.38 -4.44 15.34
N THR A 217 7.09 -5.74 15.38
CA THR A 217 5.93 -6.30 14.68
C THR A 217 4.64 -6.00 15.43
N ALA A 218 3.49 -6.21 14.79
CA ALA A 218 2.18 -6.15 15.46
C ALA A 218 2.06 -7.10 16.68
N GLY A 219 2.88 -8.14 16.76
CA GLY A 219 2.97 -9.04 17.91
C GLY A 219 3.90 -8.55 19.03
N CYS A 220 4.40 -7.30 18.95
CA CYS A 220 5.40 -6.72 19.85
C CYS A 220 6.75 -7.45 19.84
N GLU A 221 7.05 -8.19 18.78
CA GLU A 221 8.35 -8.85 18.61
C GLU A 221 9.33 -7.90 17.91
N LYS A 222 10.59 -7.94 18.35
CA LYS A 222 11.67 -7.16 17.73
C LYS A 222 12.42 -8.01 16.72
N LEU A 223 12.55 -7.50 15.49
CA LEU A 223 13.28 -8.16 14.42
C LEU A 223 14.21 -7.15 13.74
N THR A 224 15.46 -7.55 13.49
CA THR A 224 16.39 -6.76 12.67
C THR A 224 16.52 -7.37 11.29
N LEU A 225 16.19 -6.59 10.26
CA LEU A 225 16.38 -6.92 8.85
C LEU A 225 17.74 -6.40 8.39
N ALA A 226 18.66 -7.30 8.09
CA ALA A 226 20.00 -6.94 7.61
C ALA A 226 19.95 -6.21 6.25
N PRO A 227 20.99 -5.45 5.88
CA PRO A 227 21.10 -4.86 4.54
C PRO A 227 20.93 -5.92 3.45
N GLY A 228 20.07 -5.64 2.48
CA GLY A 228 19.75 -6.57 1.39
C GLY A 228 18.69 -7.62 1.74
N ASP A 229 18.10 -7.59 2.93
CA ASP A 229 16.96 -8.46 3.25
C ASP A 229 15.81 -8.21 2.26
N PRO A 230 15.24 -9.26 1.63
CA PRO A 230 14.15 -9.09 0.66
C PRO A 230 12.94 -8.35 1.21
N MET A 231 12.65 -8.45 2.51
CA MET A 231 11.50 -7.79 3.13
C MET A 231 11.66 -6.27 3.19
N LEU A 232 12.88 -5.73 3.13
CA LEU A 232 13.12 -4.28 3.00
C LEU A 232 12.58 -3.70 1.69
N SER A 233 12.36 -4.54 0.68
CA SER A 233 11.75 -4.14 -0.59
C SER A 233 10.24 -4.41 -0.65
N ARG A 234 9.65 -4.94 0.43
CA ARG A 234 8.27 -5.47 0.51
C ARG A 234 7.51 -4.85 1.67
N LEU A 235 7.61 -3.52 1.77
CA LEU A 235 6.93 -2.70 2.76
C LEU A 235 6.52 -1.37 2.13
N ASP A 236 5.61 -0.65 2.79
CA ASP A 236 5.26 0.73 2.48
C ASP A 236 4.93 1.47 3.78
N LEU A 237 4.95 2.79 3.76
CA LEU A 237 4.48 3.60 4.88
C LEU A 237 2.99 3.32 5.16
N ALA A 238 2.60 3.42 6.42
CA ALA A 238 1.28 3.00 6.88
C ALA A 238 0.61 4.01 7.82
N TYR A 239 0.77 5.29 7.53
CA TYR A 239 0.00 6.36 8.19
C TYR A 239 -1.44 6.39 7.66
N ALA A 240 -1.61 6.16 6.36
CA ALA A 240 -2.89 5.93 5.70
C ALA A 240 -3.05 4.48 5.24
N LEU A 241 -4.25 3.93 5.45
CA LEU A 241 -4.63 2.57 5.10
C LEU A 241 -5.66 2.56 3.97
N ASN A 242 -5.77 1.43 3.27
CA ASN A 242 -6.80 1.26 2.25
C ASN A 242 -8.18 1.17 2.90
N MET A 243 -9.20 1.75 2.30
CA MET A 243 -10.58 1.63 2.80
C MET A 243 -11.06 0.20 3.02
N HIS A 244 -10.64 -0.76 2.19
CA HIS A 244 -10.98 -2.17 2.41
C HIS A 244 -10.49 -2.71 3.77
N MET A 245 -9.38 -2.19 4.31
CA MET A 245 -8.88 -2.58 5.63
C MET A 245 -9.77 -2.07 6.76
N ALA A 246 -10.56 -1.01 6.53
CA ALA A 246 -11.49 -0.48 7.52
C ALA A 246 -12.54 -1.52 7.96
N GLN A 247 -12.81 -2.55 7.15
CA GLN A 247 -13.78 -3.60 7.49
C GLN A 247 -13.31 -4.49 8.66
N GLY A 248 -11.99 -4.62 8.87
CA GLY A 248 -11.38 -5.43 9.92
C GLY A 248 -10.81 -4.65 11.10
N ILE A 249 -10.78 -3.31 11.02
CA ILE A 249 -10.19 -2.44 12.04
C ILE A 249 -11.30 -1.76 12.83
N THR A 250 -11.21 -1.85 14.16
CA THR A 250 -11.99 -1.00 15.06
C THR A 250 -11.07 0.12 15.52
N THR A 251 -11.43 1.36 15.23
CA THR A 251 -10.71 2.55 15.68
C THR A 251 -11.72 3.53 16.29
N ASP A 252 -11.29 4.32 17.27
CA ASP A 252 -12.19 5.28 17.92
C ASP A 252 -12.47 6.49 17.02
N ARG A 253 -11.50 6.87 16.18
CA ARG A 253 -11.58 8.03 15.28
C ARG A 253 -11.05 7.66 13.89
N ALA A 254 -11.64 8.24 12.86
CA ALA A 254 -11.19 8.04 11.49
C ALA A 254 -11.23 9.35 10.70
N ILE A 255 -10.21 9.57 9.88
CA ILE A 255 -10.20 10.56 8.79
C ILE A 255 -10.25 9.75 7.50
N THR A 256 -11.23 10.03 6.65
CA THR A 256 -11.44 9.28 5.40
C THR A 256 -11.35 10.24 4.21
N VAL A 257 -10.49 9.90 3.25
CA VAL A 257 -10.30 10.65 2.01
C VAL A 257 -10.88 9.86 0.85
N MET A 258 -11.87 10.44 0.18
CA MET A 258 -12.57 9.87 -0.98
C MET A 258 -12.47 10.85 -2.15
N SER A 259 -12.14 10.36 -3.35
CA SER A 259 -12.16 11.17 -4.57
C SER A 259 -13.31 10.75 -5.49
N SER A 260 -14.00 11.72 -6.07
CA SER A 260 -15.18 11.52 -6.92
C SER A 260 -14.88 10.83 -8.25
N TYR A 261 -13.63 10.91 -8.74
CA TYR A 261 -13.20 10.25 -9.99
C TYR A 261 -12.78 8.78 -9.81
N GLU A 262 -12.79 8.26 -8.58
CA GLU A 262 -12.40 6.87 -8.28
C GLU A 262 -13.56 5.90 -8.51
N ARG A 263 -13.77 5.59 -9.80
CA ARG A 263 -14.90 4.84 -10.37
C ARG A 263 -15.19 3.46 -9.79
N ASN A 264 -14.33 2.84 -9.00
CA ASN A 264 -14.52 1.47 -8.47
C ASN A 264 -14.48 1.38 -6.93
N LEU A 265 -14.31 2.52 -6.25
CA LEU A 265 -14.06 2.58 -4.81
C LEU A 265 -15.07 3.46 -4.05
N SER A 266 -15.81 4.31 -4.78
CA SER A 266 -16.75 5.29 -4.23
C SER A 266 -18.15 5.18 -4.86
N ASN A 267 -18.58 3.98 -5.27
CA ASN A 267 -19.85 3.80 -5.97
C ASN A 267 -20.97 3.37 -5.03
N GLN A 268 -22.11 4.02 -5.19
CA GLN A 268 -23.40 3.57 -4.68
C GLN A 268 -23.83 2.32 -5.45
N ARG A 269 -24.18 1.22 -4.76
CA ARG A 269 -24.95 0.14 -5.40
C ARG A 269 -26.34 0.71 -5.71
N LEU A 270 -26.65 0.84 -7.00
CA LEU A 270 -28.01 1.06 -7.49
C LEU A 270 -28.87 -0.18 -7.24
#